data_AF-A0A7V9RWQ5-F1
#
_entry.id   AF-A0A7V9RWQ5-F1
#
_cell.length_a   1.000
_cell.length_b   1.000
_cell.length_c   1.000
_cell.angle_alpha   90.00
_cell.angle_beta   90.00
_cell.angle_gamma   90.00
#
_symmetry.space_group_name_H-M   'P 1'
#
loop_
_entity.id
_entity.type
_entity.pdbx_description
1 polymer ?
#
loop_
_entity_poly.entity_id
_entity_poly.type
_entity_poly.pdbx_seq_one_letter_code
_entity_poly.pdbx_strand_id
1 'polypeptide(L)' 'MGAARELLARIGDFELSEHAIGGASIDAHGTALTDDVLDACRGSDAVLLAAVGGPRWDTTDPHAPRPEQGLLG' A
#
# COMPACT_ATOMS: atom_id res chain seq x y z
N MET A 1 -2.12 4.32 10.53
CA MET A 1 -3.51 3.94 10.21
C MET A 1 -4.43 3.74 11.42
N GLY A 2 -3.94 3.78 12.67
CA GLY A 2 -4.79 3.54 13.86
C GLY A 2 -6.02 4.46 13.96
N ALA A 3 -5.84 5.78 13.82
CA ALA A 3 -6.94 6.74 13.92
C ALA A 3 -8.03 6.54 12.85
N ALA A 4 -7.65 6.20 11.61
CA ALA A 4 -8.62 5.92 10.54
C ALA A 4 -9.46 4.68 10.85
N ARG A 5 -8.84 3.62 11.39
CA ARG A 5 -9.55 2.40 11.80
C ARG A 5 -10.52 2.66 12.95
N GLU A 6 -10.10 3.46 13.93
CA GLU A 6 -10.96 3.86 15.04
C GLU A 6 -12.20 4.62 14.56
N LEU A 7 -12.04 5.53 13.60
CA LEU A 7 -13.18 6.25 13.01
C LEU A 7 -14.11 5.31 12.24
N LEU A 8 -13.57 4.41 11.41
CA LEU A 8 -14.38 3.44 10.65
C LEU A 8 -15.23 2.57 11.58
N ALA A 9 -14.63 2.06 12.66
CA ALA A 9 -15.34 1.24 13.65
C ALA A 9 -16.47 1.99 14.39
N ARG A 10 -16.49 3.32 14.34
CA ARG A 10 -17.56 4.14 14.94
C ARG A 10 -18.71 4.45 13.98
N ILE A 11 -18.50 4.28 12.66
CA ILE A 11 -19.48 4.68 11.64
C ILE A 11 -20.12 3.49 10.93
N GLY A 12 -19.59 2.28 11.11
CA GLY A 12 -20.18 1.06 10.56
C GLY A 12 -19.28 -0.17 10.73
N ASP A 13 -19.80 -1.31 10.30
CA ASP A 13 -19.06 -2.55 10.23
C ASP A 13 -18.39 -2.68 8.86
N PHE A 14 -17.09 -2.97 8.86
CA PHE A 14 -16.29 -3.12 7.66
C PHE A 14 -15.40 -4.36 7.80
N GLU A 15 -15.31 -5.16 6.74
CA GLU A 15 -14.25 -6.15 6.60
C GLU A 15 -12.97 -5.45 6.14
N LEU A 16 -11.90 -5.55 6.94
CA LEU A 16 -10.63 -4.89 6.67
C LEU A 16 -9.52 -5.91 6.45
N SER A 17 -8.97 -5.95 5.25
CA SER A 17 -7.76 -6.71 4.92
C SER A 17 -6.53 -5.80 4.87
N GLU A 18 -5.42 -6.24 5.45
CA GLU A 18 -4.15 -5.50 5.44
C GLU A 18 -3.17 -6.09 4.43
N HIS A 19 -2.61 -5.22 3.59
CA HIS A 19 -1.65 -5.59 2.55
C HIS A 19 -0.47 -4.62 2.54
N ALA A 20 0.72 -5.14 2.28
CA ALA A 20 1.93 -4.33 2.11
C ALA A 20 1.92 -3.62 0.75
N ILE A 21 2.35 -2.36 0.73
CA ILE A 21 2.51 -1.56 -0.49
C ILE A 21 3.70 -0.61 -0.33
N GLY A 22 4.22 -0.11 -1.45
CA GLY A 22 5.30 0.86 -1.49
C GLY A 22 6.58 0.32 -0.87
N GLY A 23 7.24 1.12 -0.04
CA GLY A 23 8.49 0.73 0.60
C GLY A 23 8.40 -0.54 1.43
N ALA A 24 7.27 -0.76 2.14
CA ALA A 24 7.04 -1.97 2.92
C ALA A 24 6.96 -3.23 2.03
N SER A 25 6.34 -3.11 0.85
CA SER A 25 6.31 -4.19 -0.13
C SER A 25 7.68 -4.40 -0.78
N ILE A 26 8.44 -3.34 -1.07
CA ILE A 26 9.79 -3.46 -1.62
C ILE A 26 10.69 -4.22 -0.64
N ASP A 27 10.62 -3.90 0.65
CA ASP A 27 11.41 -4.58 1.66
C ASP A 27 11.07 -6.07 1.81
N ALA A 28 9.79 -6.43 1.68
CA ALA A 28 9.32 -7.80 1.86
C ALA A 28 9.39 -8.66 0.58
N HIS A 29 9.19 -8.03 -0.58
CA HIS A 29 8.91 -8.73 -1.85
C HIS A 29 9.75 -8.22 -3.03
N GLY A 30 10.54 -7.16 -2.85
CA GLY A 30 11.36 -6.57 -3.92
C GLY A 30 10.58 -5.73 -4.94
N THR A 31 9.27 -5.61 -4.80
CA THR A 31 8.40 -4.79 -5.68
C THR A 31 7.49 -3.87 -4.84
N ALA A 32 7.13 -2.71 -5.37
CA ALA A 32 6.27 -1.74 -4.70
C ALA A 32 4.80 -2.20 -4.58
N LEU A 33 4.36 -3.09 -5.46
CA LEU A 33 3.03 -3.66 -5.47
C LEU A 33 3.11 -5.08 -6.07
N THR A 34 2.58 -6.07 -5.35
CA THR A 34 2.48 -7.44 -5.88
C THR A 34 1.14 -7.63 -6.59
N ASP A 35 1.08 -8.60 -7.51
CA ASP A 35 -0.15 -8.93 -8.22
C ASP A 35 -1.26 -9.38 -7.25
N ASP A 36 -0.91 -10.16 -6.21
CA ASP A 36 -1.87 -10.59 -5.18
C ASP A 36 -2.52 -9.40 -4.44
N VAL A 37 -1.75 -8.34 -4.14
CA VAL A 37 -2.29 -7.14 -3.51
C VAL A 37 -3.15 -6.34 -4.49
N LEU A 38 -2.75 -6.26 -5.75
CA LEU A 38 -3.54 -5.63 -6.79
C LEU A 38 -4.89 -6.34 -7.00
N ASP A 39 -4.90 -7.66 -6.99
CA ASP A 39 -6.11 -8.47 -7.10
C ASP A 39 -7.00 -8.34 -5.86
N ALA A 40 -6.42 -8.28 -4.66
CA ALA A 40 -7.17 -7.97 -3.43
C ALA A 40 -7.81 -6.58 -3.49
N CYS A 41 -7.09 -5.56 -4.00
CA CYS A 41 -7.64 -4.23 -4.21
C CYS A 41 -8.80 -4.23 -5.21
N ARG A 42 -8.67 -4.95 -6.34
CA ARG A 42 -9.72 -5.08 -7.36
C ARG A 42 -10.96 -5.83 -6.85
N GLY A 43 -10.78 -6.76 -5.91
CA GLY A 43 -11.86 -7.49 -5.27
C GLY A 43 -12.55 -6.75 -4.12
N SER A 44 -12.05 -5.58 -3.72
CA SER A 44 -12.57 -4.80 -2.58
C SER A 44 -13.49 -3.68 -3.04
N ASP A 45 -14.46 -3.29 -2.21
CA ASP A 45 -15.36 -2.15 -2.47
C ASP A 45 -14.62 -0.81 -2.47
N ALA A 46 -13.56 -0.70 -1.65
CA ALA A 46 -12.74 0.50 -1.53
C ALA A 46 -11.33 0.15 -1.04
N VAL A 47 -10.38 1.02 -1.36
CA VAL A 47 -8.99 0.93 -0.87
C VAL A 47 -8.70 2.12 0.03
N LEU A 48 -8.33 1.84 1.29
CA LEU A 48 -7.84 2.85 2.23
C LEU A 48 -6.30 2.86 2.20
N LEU A 49 -5.73 3.80 1.47
CA LEU A 49 -4.29 3.96 1.33
C LEU A 49 -3.71 4.91 2.39
N ALA A 50 -2.55 4.54 2.96
CA ALA A 50 -1.77 5.37 3.86
C ALA A 50 -0.79 6.29 3.09
N ALA A 51 0.36 6.59 3.70
CA ALA A 51 1.46 7.27 3.02
C ALA A 51 2.41 6.25 2.37
N VAL A 52 2.90 6.59 1.18
CA VAL A 52 3.88 5.80 0.41
C VAL A 52 5.06 6.71 0.07
N GLY A 53 6.28 6.21 0.31
CA GLY A 53 7.53 6.94 0.05
C GLY A 53 8.43 7.02 1.27
N GLY A 54 9.70 7.39 1.04
CA GLY A 54 10.68 7.60 2.09
C GLY A 54 12.10 7.71 1.53
N PRO A 55 13.02 8.38 2.24
CA PRO A 55 14.37 8.69 1.74
C PRO A 55 15.22 7.44 1.48
N ARG A 56 14.86 6.28 2.06
CA ARG A 56 15.53 5.01 1.81
C ARG A 56 15.50 4.60 0.33
N TRP A 57 14.45 4.98 -0.39
CA TRP A 57 14.27 4.65 -1.81
C TRP A 57 14.50 5.87 -2.72
N ASP A 58 15.08 6.95 -2.18
CA ASP A 58 15.42 8.16 -2.93
C ASP A 58 16.78 7.97 -3.61
N THR A 59 16.76 7.44 -4.82
CA THR A 59 17.94 7.09 -5.62
C THR A 59 17.81 7.61 -7.04
N THR A 60 18.94 7.93 -7.66
CA THR A 60 19.02 8.32 -9.08
C THR A 60 19.10 7.12 -10.02
N ASP A 61 19.19 5.89 -9.49
CA ASP A 61 19.17 4.67 -10.30
C ASP A 61 17.79 4.49 -10.96
N PRO A 62 17.69 4.56 -12.30
CA PRO A 62 16.41 4.43 -13.00
C PRO A 62 15.80 3.03 -12.92
N HIS A 63 16.56 2.02 -12.49
CA HIS A 63 16.11 0.63 -12.38
C HIS A 63 15.75 0.21 -10.95
N ALA A 64 16.07 1.04 -9.95
CA ALA A 64 15.74 0.74 -8.58
C ALA A 64 14.22 0.85 -8.34
N PRO A 65 13.62 -0.07 -7.56
CA PRO A 65 12.20 0.00 -7.24
C PRO A 65 11.90 1.21 -6.37
N ARG A 66 10.84 1.94 -6.72
CA ARG A 66 10.39 3.16 -6.04
C ARG A 66 9.00 2.93 -5.42
N PRO A 67 8.78 3.29 -4.14
CA PRO A 67 7.51 3.07 -3.44
C PRO A 67 6.27 3.53 -4.21
N GLU A 68 6.34 4.71 -4.82
CA GLU A 68 5.27 5.38 -5.56
C GLU A 68 4.89 4.67 -6.87
N GLN A 69 5.69 3.72 -7.35
CA GLN A 69 5.28 2.85 -8.46
C GLN A 69 4.06 2.01 -8.10
N GLY A 70 3.81 1.76 -6.81
CA GLY A 70 2.57 1.13 -6.35
C GLY A 70 1.32 2.01 -6.42
N LEU A 71 1.46 3.31 -6.71
CA LEU A 71 0.33 4.27 -6.76
C LEU A 71 -0.28 4.45 -8.16
N LEU A 72 0.43 4.04 -9.21
CA LEU A 72 0.14 4.41 -10.60
C LEU A 72 -0.23 3.19 -11.46
N GLY A 73 -1.01 2.27 -10.91
CA GLY A 73 -1.57 1.15 -11.69
C GLY A 73 -2.23 1.61 -12.99
#